data_AF-A0AAN7LLV7-F1
#
_entry.id   AF-A0AAN7LLV7-F1
#
_cell.length_a   1.000
_cell.length_b   1.000
_cell.length_c   1.000
_cell.angle_alpha   90.00
_cell.angle_beta   90.00
_cell.angle_gamma   90.00
#
_symmetry.space_group_name_H-M   'P 1'
#
loop_
_entity.id
_entity.type
_entity.pdbx_description
1 polymer ?
#
loop_
_entity_poly.entity_id
_entity_poly.type
_entity_poly.pdbx_seq_one_letter_code
_entity_poly.pdbx_strand_id
1 'polypeptide(L)'
;MQKLQDQRSRSARQPTTVHGCAHSGNLPALQKLVRDHPSLLNERNPVMAQTPLHVSAGNNKGDVVKFLLGCQGPEKVELEAKNMYGETPLHMAAKNGCADTARLLLAHGAFIEAKANVNGLVTVTFINYLILQLINFCLTDLSLIVPQNGMTPLHLAVWYSLHAEDCSTVKALLENGANCSAEDDEGMTPLNHLSRGAASQKLKEMLNNYVEEQRKRRALQACSETKAKMDALERELLNIVGLHELKVQLRKWAKGMLLDERRRALGLKVGIRRPPHMAFLGNPGTGKTMVARILGKLLHMVGILPTDQVTEVQRTDLVGEFVGHTGPKTRRKIKEAEGGILFVDEAYRLIPMQKSDDKDYGLEALEEIMSVMDSGSIVVIFAGYSEPMKRVISSNEGFCRRVTKFFHFDDFSSPDLARILHIKMNNQGEDSMLYGFKLHESCSEEAVAELIERGTSEKQRREMNGGIVDTVLVNAREYLDLRLDFDCIDMQQLGTITLEDLEAGLNLLSH
;
A
#
# COMPACT_ATOMS: atom_id res chain seq x y z
N MET A 1 17.75 -46.14 -81.48
CA MET A 1 18.55 -45.80 -80.29
C MET A 1 18.61 -44.29 -80.13
N GLN A 2 17.69 -43.71 -79.34
CA GLN A 2 17.87 -42.39 -78.71
C GLN A 2 16.71 -42.18 -77.74
N LYS A 3 17.03 -42.16 -76.44
CA LYS A 3 16.32 -41.52 -75.30
C LYS A 3 16.66 -42.29 -74.03
N LEU A 4 17.74 -41.89 -73.38
CA LEU A 4 18.02 -42.13 -71.96
C LEU A 4 19.21 -41.24 -71.58
N GLN A 5 18.92 -39.98 -71.26
CA GLN A 5 19.75 -39.09 -70.44
C GLN A 5 19.00 -37.77 -70.27
N ASP A 6 18.09 -37.72 -69.27
CA ASP A 6 17.88 -36.49 -68.49
C ASP A 6 17.00 -36.76 -67.26
N GLN A 7 17.57 -37.39 -66.23
CA GLN A 7 17.01 -37.35 -64.87
C GLN A 7 18.16 -37.46 -63.86
N ARG A 8 18.77 -36.32 -63.51
CA ARG A 8 19.49 -36.19 -62.23
C ARG A 8 19.11 -34.87 -61.54
N SER A 9 18.49 -35.06 -60.38
CA SER A 9 18.53 -34.22 -59.16
C SER A 9 18.11 -32.74 -59.26
N ARG A 10 16.80 -32.49 -59.13
CA ARG A 10 16.30 -31.27 -58.48
C ARG A 10 16.26 -31.51 -56.97
N SER A 11 17.06 -30.77 -56.19
CA SER A 11 16.92 -30.72 -54.73
C SER A 11 15.59 -30.03 -54.38
N ALA A 12 14.69 -30.76 -53.72
CA ALA A 12 13.44 -30.20 -53.21
C ALA A 12 13.77 -29.21 -52.07
N ARG A 13 13.67 -27.91 -52.33
CA ARG A 13 13.79 -26.87 -51.29
C ARG A 13 12.59 -26.98 -50.36
N GLN A 14 12.82 -27.23 -49.07
CA GLN A 14 11.77 -27.15 -48.05
C GLN A 14 11.10 -25.76 -48.08
N PRO A 15 9.77 -25.67 -47.84
CA PRO A 15 9.06 -24.40 -47.84
C PRO A 15 9.62 -23.45 -46.76
N THR A 16 9.78 -22.17 -47.10
CA THR A 16 10.28 -21.14 -46.18
C THR A 16 9.20 -20.78 -45.15
N THR A 17 9.36 -21.24 -43.91
CA THR A 17 8.43 -20.98 -42.80
C THR A 17 8.85 -19.76 -41.98
N VAL A 18 7.91 -19.13 -41.27
CA VAL A 18 8.20 -17.99 -40.38
C VAL A 18 9.20 -18.38 -39.28
N HIS A 19 9.07 -19.58 -38.71
CA HIS A 19 10.02 -20.11 -37.71
C HIS A 19 11.39 -20.41 -38.32
N GLY A 20 11.45 -20.88 -39.56
CA GLY A 20 12.72 -21.10 -40.27
C GLY A 20 13.47 -19.80 -40.56
N CYS A 21 12.75 -18.73 -40.93
CA CYS A 21 13.32 -17.39 -41.05
C CYS A 21 13.78 -16.84 -39.70
N ALA A 22 12.98 -17.05 -38.64
CA ALA A 22 13.31 -16.62 -37.28
C ALA A 22 14.55 -17.35 -36.73
N HIS A 23 14.71 -18.64 -37.04
CA HIS A 23 15.87 -19.45 -36.67
C HIS A 23 17.13 -19.05 -37.43
N SER A 24 17.05 -18.91 -38.75
CA SER A 24 18.19 -18.56 -39.60
C SER A 24 18.62 -17.09 -39.48
N GLY A 25 17.73 -16.21 -38.99
CA GLY A 25 17.97 -14.76 -38.95
C GLY A 25 17.69 -14.07 -40.29
N ASN A 26 16.95 -14.70 -41.21
CA ASN A 26 16.62 -14.11 -42.51
C ASN A 26 15.51 -13.05 -42.36
N LEU A 27 15.91 -11.86 -41.92
CA LEU A 27 15.01 -10.73 -41.67
C LEU A 27 14.20 -10.31 -42.91
N PRO A 28 14.77 -10.16 -44.12
CA PRO A 28 13.99 -9.74 -45.29
C PRO A 28 12.86 -10.71 -45.65
N ALA A 29 13.12 -12.01 -45.57
CA ALA A 29 12.10 -13.03 -45.82
C ALA A 29 11.02 -13.01 -44.73
N LEU A 30 11.42 -12.87 -43.46
CA LEU A 30 10.49 -12.78 -42.33
C LEU A 30 9.59 -11.55 -42.42
N GLN A 31 10.16 -10.38 -42.75
CA GLN A 31 9.41 -9.14 -42.95
C GLN A 31 8.37 -9.27 -44.06
N LYS A 32 8.72 -9.95 -45.16
CA LYS A 32 7.79 -10.22 -46.25
C LYS A 32 6.63 -11.12 -45.76
N LEU A 33 6.94 -12.24 -45.11
CA LEU A 33 5.94 -13.19 -44.62
C LEU A 33 4.98 -12.55 -43.61
N VAL A 34 5.49 -11.78 -42.64
CA VAL A 34 4.65 -11.12 -41.62
C VAL A 34 3.80 -9.99 -42.21
N ARG A 35 4.29 -9.28 -43.24
CA ARG A 35 3.48 -8.28 -43.97
C ARG A 35 2.35 -8.92 -44.78
N ASP A 36 2.65 -10.02 -45.48
CA ASP A 36 1.69 -10.72 -46.33
C ASP A 36 0.64 -11.48 -45.48
N HIS A 37 1.05 -11.99 -44.31
CA HIS A 37 0.20 -12.74 -43.38
C HIS A 37 0.50 -12.36 -41.91
N PRO A 38 -0.20 -11.33 -41.36
CA PRO A 38 0.02 -10.87 -39.99
C PRO A 38 -0.16 -11.95 -38.90
N SER A 39 -1.05 -12.92 -39.13
CA SER A 39 -1.30 -14.04 -38.21
C SER A 39 -0.08 -14.92 -37.93
N LEU A 40 0.96 -14.84 -38.78
CA LEU A 40 2.22 -15.57 -38.58
C LEU A 40 3.05 -15.00 -37.42
N LEU A 41 2.74 -13.80 -36.95
CA LEU A 41 3.48 -13.11 -35.88
C LEU A 41 3.54 -13.95 -34.58
N ASN A 42 2.43 -14.63 -34.26
CA ASN A 42 2.29 -15.46 -33.05
C ASN A 42 2.06 -16.95 -33.38
N GLU A 43 2.35 -17.38 -34.61
CA GLU A 43 2.13 -18.77 -35.03
C GLU A 43 2.96 -19.73 -34.17
N ARG A 44 2.31 -20.79 -33.65
CA ARG A 44 2.97 -21.81 -32.82
C ARG A 44 3.38 -22.99 -33.68
N ASN A 45 4.65 -23.37 -33.64
CA ASN A 45 5.12 -24.56 -34.36
C ASN A 45 4.48 -25.84 -33.78
N PRO A 46 4.27 -26.89 -34.59
CA PRO A 46 3.49 -28.06 -34.18
C PRO A 46 4.20 -28.95 -33.16
N VAL A 47 5.52 -28.86 -33.06
CA VAL A 47 6.33 -29.75 -32.21
C VAL A 47 6.46 -29.21 -30.79
N MET A 48 6.84 -27.93 -30.64
CA MET A 48 7.17 -27.35 -29.34
C MET A 48 6.24 -26.21 -28.94
N ALA A 49 5.23 -25.90 -29.75
CA ALA A 49 4.34 -24.75 -29.57
C ALA A 49 5.09 -23.41 -29.48
N GLN A 50 6.26 -23.30 -30.12
CA GLN A 50 7.08 -22.08 -30.08
C GLN A 50 6.60 -21.05 -31.09
N THR A 51 6.55 -19.79 -30.66
CA THR A 51 6.34 -18.63 -31.55
C THR A 51 7.64 -18.23 -32.26
N PRO A 52 7.60 -17.42 -33.34
CA PRO A 52 8.81 -16.88 -33.96
C PRO A 52 9.70 -16.12 -32.97
N LEU A 53 9.10 -15.51 -31.94
CA LEU A 53 9.83 -14.83 -30.87
C LEU A 53 10.62 -15.80 -29.99
N HIS A 54 10.08 -16.97 -29.63
CA HIS A 54 10.83 -18.01 -28.90
C HIS A 54 12.06 -18.46 -29.69
N VAL A 55 11.86 -18.76 -30.98
CA VAL A 55 12.91 -19.30 -31.85
C VAL A 55 14.02 -18.27 -32.08
N SER A 56 13.65 -17.03 -32.40
CA SER A 56 14.63 -15.97 -32.62
C SER A 56 15.38 -15.57 -31.34
N ALA A 57 14.68 -15.51 -30.19
CA ALA A 57 15.29 -15.27 -28.89
C ALA A 57 16.29 -16.37 -28.49
N GLY A 58 15.89 -17.65 -28.59
CA GLY A 58 16.76 -18.78 -28.24
C GLY A 58 17.96 -19.00 -29.18
N ASN A 59 18.00 -18.34 -30.34
CA ASN A 59 19.10 -18.42 -31.32
C ASN A 59 19.91 -17.11 -31.42
N ASN A 60 19.75 -16.21 -30.44
CA ASN A 60 20.37 -14.89 -30.37
C ASN A 60 20.20 -14.02 -31.63
N LYS A 61 19.05 -14.11 -32.32
CA LYS A 61 18.77 -13.35 -33.54
C LYS A 61 18.21 -11.96 -33.22
N GLY A 62 19.08 -11.08 -32.70
CA GLY A 62 18.71 -9.75 -32.22
C GLY A 62 17.92 -8.88 -33.21
N ASP A 63 18.28 -8.88 -34.49
CA ASP A 63 17.57 -8.06 -35.49
C ASP A 63 16.16 -8.56 -35.79
N VAL A 64 15.96 -9.88 -35.76
CA VAL A 64 14.64 -10.49 -35.87
C VAL A 64 13.81 -10.17 -34.63
N VAL A 65 14.39 -10.30 -33.42
CA VAL A 65 13.70 -9.95 -32.17
C VAL A 65 13.28 -8.48 -32.18
N LYS A 66 14.18 -7.54 -32.54
CA LYS A 66 13.86 -6.10 -32.67
C LYS A 66 12.71 -5.87 -33.65
N PHE A 67 12.74 -6.53 -34.80
CA PHE A 67 11.66 -6.40 -35.78
C PHE A 67 10.33 -6.91 -35.23
N LEU A 68 10.30 -8.12 -34.65
CA LEU A 68 9.08 -8.72 -34.09
C LEU A 68 8.48 -7.86 -32.97
N LEU A 69 9.32 -7.32 -32.08
CA LEU A 69 8.90 -6.43 -30.98
C LEU A 69 8.46 -5.04 -31.48
N GLY A 70 9.00 -4.57 -32.61
CA GLY A 70 8.69 -3.28 -33.22
C GLY A 70 7.54 -3.31 -34.23
N CYS A 71 6.91 -4.46 -34.48
CA CYS A 71 5.76 -4.56 -35.38
C CYS A 71 4.57 -3.74 -34.85
N GLN A 72 4.16 -2.72 -35.60
CA GLN A 72 2.94 -1.95 -35.34
C GLN A 72 1.83 -2.46 -36.27
N GLY A 73 0.80 -3.07 -35.70
CA GLY A 73 -0.29 -3.69 -36.44
C GLY A 73 -1.46 -4.10 -35.54
N PRO A 74 -2.54 -4.68 -36.11
CA PRO A 74 -3.71 -5.11 -35.33
C PRO A 74 -3.39 -6.30 -34.41
N GLU A 75 -2.42 -7.14 -34.78
CA GLU A 75 -1.90 -8.21 -33.93
C GLU A 75 -0.63 -7.74 -33.20
N LYS A 76 -0.62 -7.91 -31.88
CA LYS A 76 0.53 -7.62 -31.02
C LYS A 76 1.32 -8.91 -30.77
N VAL A 77 2.65 -8.82 -30.78
CA VAL A 77 3.50 -9.96 -30.46
C VAL A 77 3.28 -10.42 -29.00
N GLU A 78 3.10 -11.73 -28.81
CA GLU A 78 2.92 -12.34 -27.50
C GLU A 78 4.29 -12.51 -26.81
N LEU A 79 4.70 -11.48 -26.05
CA LEU A 79 5.94 -11.47 -25.26
C LEU A 79 6.01 -12.60 -24.22
N GLU A 80 4.86 -12.96 -23.63
CA GLU A 80 4.74 -13.96 -22.56
C GLU A 80 4.10 -15.27 -23.03
N ALA A 81 4.09 -15.53 -24.34
CA ALA A 81 3.63 -16.81 -24.86
C ALA A 81 4.43 -17.95 -24.22
N LYS A 82 3.75 -19.05 -23.88
CA LYS A 82 4.37 -20.24 -23.29
C LYS A 82 4.46 -21.37 -24.31
N ASN A 83 5.62 -21.97 -24.44
CA ASN A 83 5.84 -23.17 -25.25
C ASN A 83 5.34 -24.44 -24.52
N MET A 84 5.57 -25.64 -25.09
CA MET A 84 5.13 -26.91 -24.49
C MET A 84 5.74 -27.22 -23.10
N TYR A 85 6.84 -26.56 -22.74
CA TYR A 85 7.53 -26.69 -21.45
C TYR A 85 7.11 -25.57 -20.46
N GLY A 86 6.18 -24.70 -20.85
CA GLY A 86 5.78 -23.53 -20.06
C GLY A 86 6.80 -22.38 -20.12
N GLU A 87 7.84 -22.49 -20.95
CA GLU A 87 8.90 -21.49 -21.08
C GLU A 87 8.42 -20.33 -21.96
N THR A 88 8.78 -19.10 -21.56
CA THR A 88 8.59 -17.89 -22.36
C THR A 88 9.79 -17.64 -23.29
N PRO A 89 9.72 -16.70 -24.26
CA PRO A 89 10.89 -16.31 -25.05
C PRO A 89 12.09 -15.87 -24.20
N LEU A 90 11.85 -15.25 -23.03
CA LEU A 90 12.91 -14.87 -22.09
C LEU A 90 13.57 -16.10 -21.44
N HIS A 91 12.80 -17.14 -21.10
CA HIS A 91 13.36 -18.41 -20.65
C HIS A 91 14.24 -19.05 -21.73
N MET A 92 13.81 -18.99 -23.00
CA MET A 92 14.58 -19.54 -24.12
C MET A 92 15.91 -18.79 -24.32
N ALA A 93 15.89 -17.46 -24.25
CA ALA A 93 17.11 -16.67 -24.29
C ALA A 93 18.03 -16.99 -23.09
N ALA A 94 17.46 -17.12 -21.89
CA ALA A 94 18.20 -17.45 -20.67
C ALA A 94 18.86 -18.83 -20.72
N LYS A 95 18.08 -19.85 -21.10
CA LYS A 95 18.50 -21.26 -21.21
C LYS A 95 19.61 -21.48 -22.22
N ASN A 96 19.66 -20.65 -23.27
CA ASN A 96 20.65 -20.76 -24.35
C ASN A 96 21.76 -19.69 -24.25
N GLY A 97 21.85 -18.93 -23.16
CA GLY A 97 22.89 -17.91 -22.98
C GLY A 97 22.81 -16.71 -23.93
N CYS A 98 21.66 -16.43 -24.52
CA CYS A 98 21.48 -15.39 -25.55
C CYS A 98 21.29 -13.99 -24.93
N ALA A 99 22.36 -13.45 -24.33
CA ALA A 99 22.33 -12.22 -23.53
C ALA A 99 21.78 -10.98 -24.26
N ASP A 100 22.06 -10.82 -25.57
CA ASP A 100 21.59 -9.67 -26.35
C ASP A 100 20.07 -9.70 -26.52
N THR A 101 19.53 -10.85 -26.89
CA THR A 101 18.08 -11.03 -27.01
C THR A 101 17.37 -10.98 -25.65
N ALA A 102 17.99 -11.47 -24.58
CA ALA A 102 17.45 -11.33 -23.22
C ALA A 102 17.33 -9.84 -22.83
N ARG A 103 18.37 -9.03 -23.09
CA ARG A 103 18.30 -7.56 -22.88
C ARG A 103 17.20 -6.90 -23.69
N LEU A 104 17.03 -7.28 -24.96
CA LEU A 104 15.99 -6.73 -25.83
C LEU A 104 14.59 -7.05 -25.31
N LEU A 105 14.35 -8.29 -24.88
CA LEU A 105 13.06 -8.71 -24.32
C LEU A 105 12.73 -7.94 -23.04
N LEU A 106 13.69 -7.82 -22.12
CA LEU A 106 13.52 -7.07 -20.86
C LEU A 106 13.24 -5.57 -21.11
N ALA A 107 13.96 -4.95 -22.06
CA ALA A 107 13.72 -3.57 -22.45
C ALA A 107 12.31 -3.32 -23.01
N HIS A 108 11.65 -4.35 -23.54
CA HIS A 108 10.27 -4.29 -24.05
C HIS A 108 9.23 -4.81 -23.05
N GLY A 109 9.61 -4.98 -21.78
CA GLY A 109 8.70 -5.32 -20.69
C GLY A 109 8.41 -6.81 -20.52
N ALA A 110 9.29 -7.69 -21.01
CA ALA A 110 9.19 -9.12 -20.70
C ALA A 110 9.28 -9.36 -19.17
N PHE A 111 8.41 -10.22 -18.65
CA PHE A 111 8.31 -10.47 -17.22
C PHE A 111 9.48 -11.33 -16.73
N ILE A 112 10.36 -10.72 -15.93
CA ILE A 112 11.63 -11.34 -15.50
C ILE A 112 11.46 -12.51 -14.52
N GLU A 113 10.34 -12.55 -13.80
CA GLU A 113 10.01 -13.60 -12.81
C GLU A 113 8.99 -14.61 -13.34
N ALA A 114 8.81 -14.71 -14.66
CA ALA A 114 7.94 -15.71 -15.25
C ALA A 114 8.36 -17.11 -14.78
N LYS A 115 7.41 -17.93 -14.36
CA LYS A 115 7.66 -19.33 -13.97
C LYS A 115 7.33 -20.28 -15.10
N ALA A 116 8.30 -21.10 -15.50
CA ALA A 116 8.10 -22.20 -16.42
C ALA A 116 7.55 -23.43 -15.67
N ASN A 117 6.34 -23.84 -16.04
CA ASN A 117 5.69 -25.03 -15.50
C ASN A 117 5.29 -25.93 -16.66
N VAL A 118 5.67 -27.20 -16.61
CA VAL A 118 5.20 -28.18 -17.58
C VAL A 118 3.74 -28.51 -17.23
N ASN A 119 2.80 -28.16 -18.11
CA ASN A 119 1.42 -28.64 -17.97
C ASN A 119 1.46 -30.18 -18.02
N GLY A 120 1.00 -30.83 -16.95
CA GLY A 120 1.23 -32.24 -16.61
C GLY A 120 0.61 -33.31 -17.52
N LEU A 121 0.63 -33.12 -18.85
CA LEU A 121 0.11 -34.09 -19.83
C LEU A 121 1.12 -34.56 -20.87
N VAL A 122 2.39 -34.15 -20.76
CA VAL A 122 3.47 -34.80 -21.53
C VAL A 122 4.23 -35.71 -20.56
N THR A 123 3.86 -36.99 -20.53
CA THR A 123 4.65 -38.03 -19.88
C THR A 123 6.08 -37.96 -20.42
N VAL A 124 6.99 -37.49 -19.56
CA VAL A 124 8.43 -37.22 -19.80
C VAL A 124 9.19 -38.46 -20.32
N THR A 125 8.58 -39.63 -20.31
CA THR A 125 9.15 -40.89 -20.82
C THR A 125 9.14 -41.04 -22.34
N PHE A 126 8.21 -40.43 -23.09
CA PHE A 126 8.06 -40.75 -24.54
C PHE A 126 8.83 -39.82 -25.48
N ILE A 127 9.03 -38.55 -25.10
CA ILE A 127 9.67 -37.54 -25.98
C ILE A 127 11.19 -37.49 -25.78
N ASN A 128 11.69 -37.68 -24.55
CA ASN A 128 13.13 -37.72 -24.27
C ASN A 128 13.82 -38.88 -25.00
N TYR A 129 13.17 -40.04 -25.12
CA TYR A 129 13.78 -41.21 -25.78
C TYR A 129 13.89 -41.05 -27.30
N LEU A 130 12.92 -40.38 -27.94
CA LEU A 130 12.84 -40.29 -29.41
C LEU A 130 13.63 -39.10 -29.99
N ILE A 131 13.72 -37.97 -29.26
CA ILE A 131 14.44 -36.78 -29.72
C ILE A 131 15.95 -36.92 -29.54
N LEU A 132 16.42 -37.62 -28.49
CA LEU A 132 17.85 -37.87 -28.27
C LEU A 132 18.47 -38.81 -29.30
N GLN A 133 17.70 -39.73 -29.91
CA GLN A 133 18.19 -40.57 -31.02
C GLN A 133 18.36 -39.80 -32.35
N LEU A 134 17.74 -38.63 -32.50
CA LEU A 134 17.70 -37.91 -33.80
C LEU A 134 18.68 -36.75 -33.91
N ILE A 135 19.20 -36.19 -32.81
CA ILE A 135 19.90 -34.88 -32.85
C ILE A 135 21.43 -34.95 -32.72
N ASN A 136 22.04 -36.09 -32.41
CA ASN A 136 23.52 -36.25 -32.37
C ASN A 136 24.25 -35.08 -31.65
N PHE A 137 23.74 -34.68 -30.48
CA PHE A 137 24.35 -33.68 -29.62
C PHE A 137 24.93 -34.41 -28.41
N CYS A 138 26.26 -34.39 -28.26
CA CYS A 138 26.97 -34.97 -27.11
C CYS A 138 26.62 -34.19 -25.84
N LEU A 139 25.65 -34.68 -25.07
CA LEU A 139 25.55 -34.38 -23.64
C LEU A 139 25.83 -35.68 -22.89
N THR A 140 26.98 -35.73 -22.22
CA THR A 140 27.52 -36.93 -21.56
C THR A 140 26.98 -37.17 -20.14
N ASP A 141 25.95 -36.45 -19.69
CA ASP A 141 25.32 -36.74 -18.40
C ASP A 141 23.79 -36.66 -18.47
N LEU A 142 23.16 -37.83 -18.52
CA LEU A 142 21.70 -38.02 -18.56
C LEU A 142 21.02 -37.91 -17.18
N SER A 143 21.76 -37.57 -16.12
CA SER A 143 21.24 -37.39 -14.76
C SER A 143 20.59 -36.01 -14.51
N LEU A 144 20.61 -35.12 -15.50
CA LEU A 144 20.28 -33.68 -15.38
C LEU A 144 18.88 -33.26 -15.89
N ILE A 145 18.01 -34.20 -16.25
CA ILE A 145 16.65 -33.90 -16.75
C ILE A 145 15.62 -34.35 -15.71
N VAL A 146 15.65 -33.72 -14.53
CA VAL A 146 14.47 -33.73 -13.65
C VAL A 146 13.58 -32.59 -14.11
N PRO A 147 12.26 -32.78 -14.30
CA PRO A 147 11.36 -31.69 -14.60
C PRO A 147 11.29 -30.73 -13.39
N GLN A 148 12.14 -29.71 -13.41
CA GLN A 148 12.15 -28.65 -12.40
C GLN A 148 11.12 -27.60 -12.80
N ASN A 149 9.95 -27.68 -12.18
CA ASN A 149 8.86 -26.74 -12.37
C ASN A 149 9.10 -25.49 -11.52
N GLY A 150 8.51 -24.37 -11.94
CA GLY A 150 8.59 -23.12 -11.20
C GLY A 150 9.91 -22.37 -11.38
N MET A 151 10.79 -22.81 -12.28
CA MET A 151 12.04 -22.13 -12.58
C MET A 151 11.80 -20.77 -13.23
N THR A 152 12.55 -19.77 -12.76
CA THR A 152 12.61 -18.44 -13.39
C THR A 152 13.72 -18.39 -14.46
N PRO A 153 13.72 -17.40 -15.38
CA PRO A 153 14.82 -17.20 -16.31
C PRO A 153 16.20 -17.14 -15.65
N LEU A 154 16.30 -16.60 -14.42
CA LEU A 154 17.57 -16.56 -13.67
C LEU A 154 18.07 -17.96 -13.29
N HIS A 155 17.17 -18.88 -12.90
CA HIS A 155 17.54 -20.27 -12.61
C HIS A 155 18.18 -20.94 -13.85
N LEU A 156 17.54 -20.79 -15.02
CA LEU A 156 18.03 -21.35 -16.28
C LEU A 156 19.33 -20.71 -16.74
N ALA A 157 19.49 -19.39 -16.58
CA ALA A 157 20.73 -18.70 -16.92
C ALA A 157 21.90 -19.14 -16.03
N VAL A 158 21.65 -19.36 -14.72
CA VAL A 158 22.66 -19.90 -13.79
C VAL A 158 23.05 -21.32 -14.17
N TRP A 159 22.07 -22.17 -14.49
CA TRP A 159 22.32 -23.53 -14.96
C TRP A 159 23.16 -23.57 -16.24
N TYR A 160 22.83 -22.72 -17.22
CA TYR A 160 23.62 -22.59 -18.46
C TYR A 160 25.05 -22.11 -18.18
N SER A 161 25.21 -21.10 -17.33
CA SER A 161 26.51 -20.51 -17.00
C SER A 161 27.49 -21.51 -16.38
N LEU A 162 26.99 -22.51 -15.64
CA LEU A 162 27.81 -23.59 -15.08
C LEU A 162 28.48 -24.48 -16.13
N HIS A 163 27.86 -24.64 -17.30
CA HIS A 163 28.33 -25.53 -18.37
C HIS A 163 29.12 -24.79 -19.45
N ALA A 164 28.79 -23.51 -19.69
CA ALA A 164 29.37 -22.70 -20.77
C ALA A 164 30.43 -21.69 -20.30
N GLU A 165 30.65 -21.55 -18.98
CA GLU A 165 31.52 -20.53 -18.36
C GLU A 165 31.21 -19.06 -18.73
N ASP A 166 30.05 -18.80 -19.34
CA ASP A 166 29.57 -17.47 -19.70
C ASP A 166 28.51 -16.96 -18.71
N CYS A 167 28.79 -15.83 -18.06
CA CYS A 167 27.90 -15.19 -17.10
C CYS A 167 27.14 -13.98 -17.69
N SER A 168 27.26 -13.72 -19.00
CA SER A 168 26.70 -12.52 -19.65
C SER A 168 25.18 -12.42 -19.49
N THR A 169 24.48 -13.56 -19.61
CA THR A 169 23.02 -13.61 -19.49
C THR A 169 22.56 -13.49 -18.03
N VAL A 170 23.31 -14.10 -17.09
CA VAL A 170 23.09 -13.92 -15.65
C VAL A 170 23.24 -12.45 -15.28
N LYS A 171 24.30 -11.79 -15.75
CA LYS A 171 24.54 -10.36 -15.51
C LYS A 171 23.40 -9.51 -16.08
N ALA A 172 22.95 -9.78 -17.30
CA ALA A 172 21.83 -9.06 -17.91
C ALA A 172 20.53 -9.18 -17.11
N LEU A 173 20.21 -10.37 -16.60
CA LEU A 173 19.02 -10.57 -15.75
C LEU A 173 19.15 -9.84 -14.41
N LEU A 174 20.32 -9.91 -13.77
CA LEU A 174 20.58 -9.24 -12.50
C LEU A 174 20.55 -7.71 -12.60
N GLU A 175 21.13 -7.13 -13.66
CA GLU A 175 21.10 -5.69 -13.95
C GLU A 175 19.66 -5.19 -14.16
N ASN A 176 18.76 -6.05 -14.67
CA ASN A 176 17.33 -5.76 -14.86
C ASN A 176 16.46 -6.16 -13.66
N GLY A 177 17.06 -6.51 -12.51
CA GLY A 177 16.33 -6.70 -11.25
C GLY A 177 15.80 -8.10 -10.97
N ALA A 178 16.32 -9.15 -11.62
CA ALA A 178 15.92 -10.53 -11.35
C ALA A 178 16.11 -10.90 -9.87
N ASN A 179 15.12 -11.51 -9.23
CA ASN A 179 15.11 -11.84 -7.81
C ASN A 179 16.03 -13.03 -7.52
N CYS A 180 17.17 -12.78 -6.87
CA CYS A 180 18.12 -13.82 -6.49
C CYS A 180 17.59 -14.78 -5.40
N SER A 181 16.49 -14.41 -4.74
CA SER A 181 15.85 -15.22 -3.69
C SER A 181 14.53 -15.85 -4.17
N ALA A 182 14.25 -15.85 -5.48
CA ALA A 182 13.11 -16.58 -6.00
C ALA A 182 13.30 -18.08 -5.78
N GLU A 183 12.27 -18.76 -5.31
CA GLU A 183 12.25 -20.21 -5.12
C GLU A 183 11.46 -20.87 -6.26
N ASP A 184 12.03 -21.94 -6.82
CA ASP A 184 11.32 -22.88 -7.68
C ASP A 184 10.34 -23.76 -6.88
N ASP A 185 9.66 -24.70 -7.54
CA ASP A 185 8.66 -25.54 -6.89
C ASP A 185 9.28 -26.56 -5.91
N GLU A 186 10.61 -26.71 -5.90
CA GLU A 186 11.39 -27.52 -4.94
C GLU A 186 11.92 -26.69 -3.76
N GLY A 187 11.65 -25.38 -3.73
CA GLY A 187 12.17 -24.46 -2.70
C GLY A 187 13.64 -24.09 -2.92
N MET A 188 14.19 -24.35 -4.11
CA MET A 188 15.59 -24.06 -4.44
C MET A 188 15.71 -22.66 -5.04
N THR A 189 16.70 -21.89 -4.57
CA THR A 189 17.05 -20.59 -5.15
C THR A 189 18.10 -20.75 -6.26
N PRO A 190 18.32 -19.73 -7.12
CA PRO A 190 19.38 -19.78 -8.12
C PRO A 190 20.77 -20.03 -7.52
N LEU A 191 21.01 -19.59 -6.28
CA LEU A 191 22.26 -19.85 -5.56
C LEU A 191 22.38 -21.33 -5.14
N ASN A 192 21.28 -21.98 -4.75
CA ASN A 192 21.26 -23.38 -4.32
C ASN A 192 21.52 -24.35 -5.49
N HIS A 193 21.19 -23.96 -6.72
CA HIS A 193 21.46 -24.72 -7.95
C HIS A 193 22.96 -24.80 -8.32
N LEU A 194 23.84 -24.07 -7.63
CA LEU A 194 25.27 -24.09 -7.90
C LEU A 194 25.97 -25.28 -7.21
N SER A 195 26.48 -26.24 -8.00
CA SER A 195 27.27 -27.38 -7.51
C SER A 195 28.63 -26.96 -6.90
N ARG A 196 29.34 -27.89 -6.25
CA ARG A 196 30.68 -27.66 -5.69
C ARG A 196 31.75 -27.81 -6.78
N GLY A 197 32.13 -26.71 -7.45
CA GLY A 197 33.22 -26.68 -8.44
C GLY A 197 33.86 -25.29 -8.60
N ALA A 198 35.04 -25.18 -9.23
CA ALA A 198 35.78 -23.91 -9.35
C ALA A 198 35.04 -22.83 -10.18
N ALA A 199 34.40 -23.23 -11.29
CA ALA A 199 33.56 -22.34 -12.11
C ALA A 199 32.35 -21.78 -11.32
N SER A 200 31.89 -22.49 -10.29
CA SER A 200 30.80 -22.04 -9.42
C SER A 200 31.20 -20.89 -8.49
N GLN A 201 32.49 -20.66 -8.24
CA GLN A 201 32.93 -19.69 -7.23
C GLN A 201 32.71 -18.24 -7.69
N LYS A 202 33.05 -17.92 -8.95
CA LYS A 202 32.81 -16.59 -9.54
C LYS A 202 31.33 -16.24 -9.61
N LEU A 203 30.48 -17.21 -9.97
CA LEU A 203 29.01 -17.05 -10.00
C LEU A 203 28.44 -16.88 -8.59
N LYS A 204 28.93 -17.64 -7.60
CA LYS A 204 28.55 -17.50 -6.18
C LYS A 204 28.87 -16.10 -5.65
N GLU A 205 30.07 -15.59 -5.90
CA GLU A 205 30.46 -14.24 -5.50
C GLU A 205 29.57 -13.18 -6.15
N MET A 206 29.30 -13.29 -7.45
CA MET A 206 28.41 -12.37 -8.17
C MET A 206 26.99 -12.39 -7.58
N LEU A 207 26.38 -13.56 -7.43
CA LEU A 207 25.03 -13.69 -6.90
C LEU A 207 24.95 -13.19 -5.45
N ASN A 208 25.93 -13.49 -4.60
CA ASN A 208 25.99 -12.97 -3.23
C ASN A 208 26.09 -11.44 -3.18
N ASN A 209 26.92 -10.83 -4.04
CA ASN A 209 27.01 -9.38 -4.14
C ASN A 209 25.67 -8.75 -4.55
N TYR A 210 24.98 -9.36 -5.53
CA TYR A 210 23.66 -8.89 -5.96
C TYR A 210 22.56 -9.15 -4.91
N VAL A 211 22.62 -10.25 -4.15
CA VAL A 211 21.72 -10.49 -3.01
C VAL A 211 21.90 -9.39 -1.97
N GLU A 212 23.13 -9.05 -1.61
CA GLU A 212 23.43 -7.96 -0.67
C GLU A 212 23.01 -6.60 -1.24
N GLU A 213 23.22 -6.35 -2.52
CA GLU A 213 22.77 -5.13 -3.17
C GLU A 213 21.24 -5.02 -3.23
N GLN A 214 20.53 -6.10 -3.56
CA GLN A 214 19.07 -6.14 -3.52
C GLN A 214 18.53 -5.95 -2.10
N ARG A 215 19.17 -6.55 -1.09
CA ARG A 215 18.86 -6.29 0.33
C ARG A 215 19.05 -4.82 0.68
N LYS A 216 20.15 -4.20 0.26
CA LYS A 216 20.39 -2.76 0.46
C LYS A 216 19.36 -1.89 -0.26
N ARG A 217 19.03 -2.19 -1.52
CA ARG A 217 18.00 -1.47 -2.30
C ARG A 217 16.63 -1.57 -1.65
N ARG A 218 16.20 -2.78 -1.25
CA ARG A 218 14.96 -3.00 -0.49
C ARG A 218 14.98 -2.24 0.84
N ALA A 219 16.11 -2.22 1.54
CA ALA A 219 16.27 -1.46 2.77
C ALA A 219 16.17 0.07 2.55
N LEU A 220 16.77 0.60 1.48
CA LEU A 220 16.69 2.02 1.11
C LEU A 220 15.27 2.41 0.67
N GLN A 221 14.60 1.57 -0.12
CA GLN A 221 13.22 1.79 -0.51
C GLN A 221 12.31 1.80 0.73
N ALA A 222 12.44 0.80 1.62
CA ALA A 222 11.70 0.77 2.87
C ALA A 222 12.01 1.98 3.77
N CYS A 223 13.26 2.50 3.78
CA CYS A 223 13.58 3.77 4.45
C CYS A 223 12.80 4.93 3.87
N SER A 224 12.77 5.05 2.54
CA SER A 224 12.11 6.16 1.85
C SER A 224 10.60 6.15 2.09
N GLU A 225 9.97 4.97 2.03
CA GLU A 225 8.55 4.77 2.30
C GLU A 225 8.23 5.08 3.78
N THR A 226 9.05 4.58 4.70
CA THR A 226 8.91 4.90 6.14
C THR A 226 9.00 6.40 6.39
N LYS A 227 9.94 7.08 5.73
CA LYS A 227 10.12 8.52 5.85
C LYS A 227 8.91 9.28 5.28
N ALA A 228 8.41 8.89 4.11
CA ALA A 228 7.23 9.49 3.51
C ALA A 228 5.98 9.36 4.40
N LYS A 229 5.78 8.19 5.04
CA LYS A 229 4.70 7.97 6.03
C LYS A 229 4.86 8.89 7.25
N MET A 230 6.08 9.05 7.77
CA MET A 230 6.34 10.00 8.87
C MET A 230 6.08 11.46 8.46
N ASP A 231 6.52 11.87 7.28
CA ASP A 231 6.34 13.24 6.80
C ASP A 231 4.85 13.55 6.57
N ALA A 232 4.05 12.55 6.13
CA ALA A 232 2.60 12.67 6.07
C ALA A 232 1.96 12.84 7.46
N LEU A 233 2.38 12.05 8.44
CA LEU A 233 1.93 12.18 9.82
C LEU A 233 2.28 13.55 10.41
N GLU A 234 3.49 14.05 10.17
CA GLU A 234 3.91 15.35 10.69
C GLU A 234 3.05 16.49 10.15
N ARG A 235 2.65 16.43 8.87
CA ARG A 235 1.71 17.40 8.28
C ARG A 235 0.34 17.39 8.97
N GLU A 236 -0.22 16.22 9.24
CA GLU A 236 -1.49 16.11 9.98
C GLU A 236 -1.36 16.61 11.43
N LEU A 237 -0.25 16.31 12.10
CA LEU A 237 0.00 16.77 13.47
C LEU A 237 0.25 18.28 13.58
N LEU A 238 0.72 18.93 12.51
CA LEU A 238 0.88 20.39 12.45
C LEU A 238 -0.46 21.12 12.43
N ASN A 239 -1.50 20.51 11.87
CA ASN A 239 -2.86 21.08 11.83
C ASN A 239 -3.56 21.05 13.20
N ILE A 240 -3.10 20.21 14.13
CA ILE A 240 -3.63 20.21 15.50
C ILE A 240 -3.03 21.40 16.24
N VAL A 241 -3.84 22.27 16.82
CA VAL A 241 -3.37 23.36 17.68
C VAL A 241 -3.12 22.84 19.10
N GLY A 242 -2.08 23.35 19.78
CA GLY A 242 -1.73 22.92 21.13
C GLY A 242 -1.28 21.45 21.27
N LEU A 243 -1.54 20.85 22.43
CA LEU A 243 -1.35 19.41 22.74
C LEU A 243 0.07 18.87 22.53
N HIS A 244 1.09 19.61 23.00
CA HIS A 244 2.49 19.26 22.75
C HIS A 244 2.87 17.87 23.27
N GLU A 245 2.47 17.52 24.50
CA GLU A 245 2.77 16.23 25.11
C GLU A 245 2.17 15.06 24.31
N LEU A 246 0.90 15.20 23.90
CA LEU A 246 0.22 14.22 23.06
C LEU A 246 0.95 14.03 21.73
N LYS A 247 1.36 15.13 21.07
CA LYS A 247 2.12 15.06 19.81
C LYS A 247 3.46 14.34 19.98
N VAL A 248 4.19 14.61 21.06
CA VAL A 248 5.47 13.92 21.35
C VAL A 248 5.24 12.42 21.53
N GLN A 249 4.20 12.03 22.28
CA GLN A 249 3.86 10.63 22.49
C GLN A 249 3.43 9.93 21.20
N LEU A 250 2.58 10.58 20.39
CA LEU A 250 2.17 10.05 19.08
C LEU A 250 3.36 9.86 18.13
N ARG A 251 4.29 10.83 18.06
CA ARG A 251 5.52 10.70 17.25
C ARG A 251 6.37 9.53 17.70
N LYS A 252 6.57 9.37 19.02
CA LYS A 252 7.33 8.23 19.58
C LYS A 252 6.68 6.91 19.20
N TRP A 253 5.35 6.86 19.23
CA TRP A 253 4.59 5.66 18.92
C TRP A 253 4.67 5.32 17.42
N ALA A 254 4.35 6.28 16.55
CA ALA A 254 4.44 6.13 15.10
C ALA A 254 5.83 5.69 14.66
N LYS A 255 6.89 6.33 15.18
CA LYS A 255 8.29 5.94 14.91
C LYS A 255 8.57 4.50 15.33
N GLY A 256 8.10 4.08 16.50
CA GLY A 256 8.27 2.72 16.98
C GLY A 256 7.60 1.70 16.06
N MET A 257 6.41 2.01 15.58
CA MET A 257 5.61 1.11 14.76
C MET A 257 6.11 1.00 13.32
N LEU A 258 6.50 2.11 12.71
CA LEU A 258 7.12 2.11 11.39
C LEU A 258 8.46 1.38 11.37
N LEU A 259 9.25 1.49 12.45
CA LEU A 259 10.47 0.69 12.59
C LEU A 259 10.17 -0.81 12.71
N ASP A 260 9.07 -1.21 13.34
CA ASP A 260 8.67 -2.61 13.40
C ASP A 260 8.19 -3.14 12.04
N GLU A 261 7.43 -2.34 11.28
CA GLU A 261 7.07 -2.64 9.89
C GLU A 261 8.33 -2.83 9.03
N ARG A 262 9.30 -1.91 9.16
CA ARG A 262 10.59 -2.01 8.46
C ARG A 262 11.39 -3.24 8.86
N ARG A 263 11.44 -3.58 10.14
CA ARG A 263 12.11 -4.80 10.61
C ARG A 263 11.48 -6.05 9.96
N ARG A 264 10.15 -6.11 9.89
CA ARG A 264 9.43 -7.20 9.21
C ARG A 264 9.71 -7.25 7.71
N ALA A 265 9.74 -6.10 7.02
CA ALA A 265 10.08 -6.01 5.60
C ALA A 265 11.50 -6.51 5.29
N LEU A 266 12.43 -6.40 6.26
CA LEU A 266 13.78 -6.94 6.18
C LEU A 266 13.90 -8.41 6.62
N GLY A 267 12.78 -9.09 6.90
CA GLY A 267 12.74 -10.49 7.33
C GLY A 267 13.09 -10.72 8.80
N LEU A 268 13.20 -9.67 9.62
CA LEU A 268 13.39 -9.84 11.06
C LEU A 268 12.07 -10.24 11.71
N LYS A 269 12.10 -11.33 12.49
CA LYS A 269 10.94 -11.81 13.25
C LYS A 269 10.71 -10.90 14.47
N VAL A 270 9.83 -9.92 14.32
CA VAL A 270 9.40 -9.04 15.41
C VAL A 270 7.98 -9.42 15.82
N GLY A 271 7.73 -9.50 17.14
CA GLY A 271 6.41 -9.76 17.68
C GLY A 271 5.39 -8.69 17.26
N ILE A 272 4.14 -9.09 17.06
CA ILE A 272 3.04 -8.18 16.76
C ILE A 272 2.75 -7.35 18.02
N ARG A 273 2.71 -6.02 17.89
CA ARG A 273 2.26 -5.15 18.99
C ARG A 273 0.77 -5.33 19.18
N ARG A 274 0.33 -5.46 20.43
CA ARG A 274 -1.09 -5.39 20.75
C ARG A 274 -1.62 -3.99 20.40
N PRO A 275 -2.82 -3.88 19.81
CA PRO A 275 -3.47 -2.59 19.61
C PRO A 275 -3.63 -1.91 20.98
N PRO A 276 -3.19 -0.65 21.15
CA PRO A 276 -3.33 0.02 22.43
C PRO A 276 -4.69 0.68 22.51
N HIS A 277 -5.50 0.20 23.43
CA HIS A 277 -6.67 0.93 23.88
C HIS A 277 -6.22 2.13 24.73
N MET A 278 -6.97 3.22 24.63
CA MET A 278 -6.60 4.50 25.22
C MET A 278 -7.78 5.23 25.85
N ALA A 279 -7.46 6.15 26.74
CA ALA A 279 -8.42 7.08 27.33
C ALA A 279 -8.03 8.53 27.02
N PHE A 280 -8.98 9.31 26.54
CA PHE A 280 -8.86 10.73 26.25
C PHE A 280 -9.58 11.53 27.34
N LEU A 281 -8.81 12.34 28.08
CA LEU A 281 -9.24 13.03 29.30
C LEU A 281 -9.19 14.53 29.08
N GLY A 282 -10.30 15.26 29.27
CA GLY A 282 -10.28 16.72 29.32
C GLY A 282 -11.64 17.34 29.03
N ASN A 283 -11.68 18.67 28.90
CA ASN A 283 -12.92 19.41 28.67
C ASN A 283 -13.47 19.25 27.24
N PRO A 284 -14.74 19.59 26.98
CA PRO A 284 -15.35 19.57 25.66
C PRO A 284 -14.66 20.61 24.77
N GLY A 285 -14.73 20.43 23.45
CA GLY A 285 -14.12 21.38 22.52
C GLY A 285 -12.58 21.40 22.50
N THR A 286 -11.90 20.47 23.20
CA THR A 286 -10.43 20.32 23.18
C THR A 286 -9.89 19.47 22.03
N GLY A 287 -10.76 19.01 21.11
CA GLY A 287 -10.36 18.29 19.89
C GLY A 287 -10.21 16.77 20.02
N LYS A 288 -10.77 16.13 21.05
CA LYS A 288 -10.69 14.66 21.27
C LYS A 288 -11.10 13.84 20.04
N THR A 289 -12.27 14.15 19.48
CA THR A 289 -12.83 13.44 18.31
C THR A 289 -11.98 13.68 17.06
N MET A 290 -11.45 14.89 16.87
CA MET A 290 -10.53 15.21 15.77
C MET A 290 -9.23 14.41 15.88
N VAL A 291 -8.64 14.33 17.07
CA VAL A 291 -7.43 13.53 17.32
C VAL A 291 -7.70 12.04 17.11
N ALA A 292 -8.87 11.52 17.48
CA ALA A 292 -9.25 10.14 17.23
C ALA A 292 -9.29 9.81 15.73
N ARG A 293 -9.83 10.71 14.90
CA ARG A 293 -9.84 10.56 13.42
C ARG A 293 -8.44 10.57 12.82
N ILE A 294 -7.58 11.48 13.27
CA ILE A 294 -6.16 11.53 12.85
C ILE A 294 -5.44 10.24 13.25
N LEU A 295 -5.75 9.71 14.43
CA LEU A 295 -5.19 8.45 14.91
C LEU A 295 -5.67 7.24 14.08
N GLY A 296 -6.93 7.23 13.66
CA GLY A 296 -7.47 6.21 12.74
C GLY A 296 -6.67 6.15 11.45
N LYS A 297 -6.47 7.31 10.81
CA LYS A 297 -5.63 7.44 9.61
C LYS A 297 -4.19 6.96 9.84
N LEU A 298 -3.60 7.34 10.98
CA LEU A 298 -2.24 6.92 11.35
C LEU A 298 -2.14 5.40 11.46
N LEU A 299 -3.04 4.78 12.22
CA LEU A 299 -3.01 3.34 12.47
C LEU A 299 -3.30 2.53 11.22
N HIS A 300 -4.14 3.06 10.32
CA HIS A 300 -4.34 2.50 9.00
C HIS A 300 -3.09 2.59 8.12
N MET A 301 -2.47 3.77 8.05
CA MET A 301 -1.25 4.01 7.25
C MET A 301 -0.07 3.13 7.70
N VAL A 302 0.02 2.84 8.99
CA VAL A 302 1.06 1.96 9.59
C VAL A 302 0.68 0.47 9.51
N GLY A 303 -0.52 0.15 9.00
CA GLY A 303 -0.97 -1.24 8.76
C GLY A 303 -1.35 -2.00 10.03
N ILE A 304 -1.76 -1.30 11.10
CA ILE A 304 -2.26 -1.90 12.34
C ILE A 304 -3.76 -2.12 12.26
N LEU A 305 -4.46 -1.13 11.70
CA LEU A 305 -5.89 -1.21 11.45
C LEU A 305 -6.15 -1.41 9.95
N PRO A 306 -7.02 -2.34 9.57
CA PRO A 306 -7.47 -2.50 8.19
C PRO A 306 -8.10 -1.24 7.59
N THR A 307 -8.72 -0.39 8.41
CA THR A 307 -9.43 0.83 7.98
C THR A 307 -9.07 2.02 8.87
N ASP A 308 -9.26 3.24 8.36
CA ASP A 308 -9.13 4.49 9.12
C ASP A 308 -10.46 4.95 9.76
N GLN A 309 -11.50 4.11 9.68
CA GLN A 309 -12.84 4.42 10.16
C GLN A 309 -12.86 4.62 11.68
N VAL A 310 -13.51 5.70 12.11
CA VAL A 310 -13.78 5.99 13.53
C VAL A 310 -15.28 6.02 13.74
N THR A 311 -15.79 5.03 14.47
CA THR A 311 -17.19 4.92 14.85
C THR A 311 -17.37 5.57 16.22
N GLU A 312 -17.97 6.75 16.23
CA GLU A 312 -18.32 7.49 17.43
C GLU A 312 -19.62 6.97 18.02
N VAL A 313 -19.63 6.70 19.32
CA VAL A 313 -20.77 6.16 20.06
C VAL A 313 -20.93 6.86 21.40
N GLN A 314 -22.18 7.08 21.79
CA GLN A 314 -22.56 7.58 23.10
C GLN A 314 -23.36 6.53 23.89
N ARG A 315 -23.67 6.82 25.16
CA ARG A 315 -24.49 5.93 26.00
C ARG A 315 -25.81 5.52 25.33
N THR A 316 -26.47 6.46 24.65
CA THR A 316 -27.73 6.25 23.93
C THR A 316 -27.60 5.26 22.77
N ASP A 317 -26.41 5.14 22.17
CA ASP A 317 -26.15 4.21 21.06
C ASP A 317 -25.86 2.79 21.53
N LEU A 318 -25.40 2.63 22.78
CA LEU A 318 -24.94 1.36 23.33
C LEU A 318 -26.01 0.72 24.22
N VAL A 319 -26.67 1.53 25.05
CA VAL A 319 -27.62 1.06 26.07
C VAL A 319 -29.04 1.01 25.48
N GLY A 320 -29.73 -0.10 25.71
CA GLY A 320 -31.13 -0.30 25.32
C GLY A 320 -32.10 0.24 26.38
N GLU A 321 -33.33 0.57 25.96
CA GLU A 321 -34.40 1.01 26.88
C GLU A 321 -35.00 -0.14 27.70
N PHE A 322 -34.81 -1.38 27.24
CA PHE A 322 -35.38 -2.59 27.84
C PHE A 322 -34.31 -3.62 28.20
N VAL A 323 -34.58 -4.43 29.23
CA VAL A 323 -33.71 -5.56 29.66
C VAL A 323 -33.36 -6.44 28.45
N GLY A 324 -32.07 -6.75 28.30
CA GLY A 324 -31.58 -7.67 27.25
C GLY A 324 -31.41 -7.04 25.86
N HIS A 325 -31.75 -5.75 25.69
CA HIS A 325 -31.50 -5.04 24.42
C HIS A 325 -30.08 -4.46 24.35
N THR A 326 -29.41 -4.24 25.48
CA THR A 326 -28.10 -3.58 25.57
C THR A 326 -26.97 -4.39 24.92
N GLY A 327 -26.81 -5.66 25.27
CA GLY A 327 -25.78 -6.53 24.68
C GLY A 327 -25.84 -6.57 23.13
N PRO A 328 -26.99 -6.93 22.50
CA PRO A 328 -27.12 -6.94 21.05
C PRO A 328 -26.85 -5.58 20.38
N LYS A 329 -27.32 -4.49 20.99
CA LYS A 329 -27.14 -3.12 20.49
C LYS A 329 -25.66 -2.72 20.51
N THR A 330 -24.97 -3.02 21.61
CA THR A 330 -23.53 -2.80 21.78
C THR A 330 -22.71 -3.64 20.78
N ARG A 331 -23.01 -4.94 20.64
CA ARG A 331 -22.33 -5.82 19.65
C ARG A 331 -22.47 -5.33 18.21
N ARG A 332 -23.64 -4.81 17.84
CA ARG A 332 -23.85 -4.25 16.50
C ARG A 332 -22.92 -3.06 16.24
N LYS A 333 -22.80 -2.15 17.20
CA LYS A 333 -21.89 -1.00 17.10
C LYS A 333 -20.42 -1.40 17.11
N ILE A 334 -20.05 -2.41 17.88
CA ILE A 334 -18.71 -2.99 17.86
C ILE A 334 -18.38 -3.56 16.47
N LYS A 335 -19.32 -4.30 15.87
CA LYS A 335 -19.16 -4.86 14.52
C LYS A 335 -19.06 -3.78 13.44
N GLU A 336 -19.80 -2.67 13.59
CA GLU A 336 -19.67 -1.49 12.73
C GLU A 336 -18.30 -0.81 12.85
N ALA A 337 -17.58 -1.01 13.95
CA ALA A 337 -16.23 -0.48 14.20
C ALA A 337 -15.10 -1.49 13.93
N GLU A 338 -15.44 -2.69 13.43
CA GLU A 338 -14.48 -3.78 13.21
C GLU A 338 -13.39 -3.37 12.21
N GLY A 339 -12.12 -3.59 12.56
CA GLY A 339 -10.99 -3.16 11.76
C GLY A 339 -10.69 -1.65 11.80
N GLY A 340 -11.36 -0.90 12.68
CA GLY A 340 -11.19 0.54 12.88
C GLY A 340 -11.10 0.93 14.37
N ILE A 341 -11.55 2.14 14.68
CA ILE A 341 -11.59 2.69 16.04
C ILE A 341 -13.04 2.81 16.52
N LEU A 342 -13.34 2.29 17.71
CA LEU A 342 -14.55 2.59 18.46
C LEU A 342 -14.27 3.73 19.45
N PHE A 343 -14.86 4.90 19.21
CA PHE A 343 -14.72 6.07 20.07
C PHE A 343 -15.94 6.20 20.96
N VAL A 344 -15.78 5.92 22.25
CA VAL A 344 -16.84 5.98 23.25
C VAL A 344 -16.79 7.33 23.95
N ASP A 345 -17.68 8.24 23.55
CA ASP A 345 -17.77 9.55 24.17
C ASP A 345 -18.52 9.50 25.51
N GLU A 346 -18.08 10.34 26.43
CA GLU A 346 -18.56 10.40 27.82
C GLU A 346 -18.69 9.03 28.49
N ALA A 347 -17.66 8.18 28.32
CA ALA A 347 -17.67 6.78 28.74
C ALA A 347 -18.01 6.57 30.23
N TYR A 348 -17.71 7.57 31.08
CA TYR A 348 -18.06 7.55 32.49
C TYR A 348 -19.57 7.47 32.75
N ARG A 349 -20.43 7.84 31.79
CA ARG A 349 -21.88 7.69 31.87
C ARG A 349 -22.32 6.23 31.84
N LEU A 350 -21.50 5.30 31.35
CA LEU A 350 -21.80 3.87 31.37
C LEU A 350 -21.62 3.25 32.77
N ILE A 351 -20.95 3.97 33.67
CA ILE A 351 -20.70 3.51 35.03
C ILE A 351 -21.63 4.23 36.00
N PRO A 352 -22.48 3.51 36.76
CA PRO A 352 -23.40 4.13 37.71
C PRO A 352 -22.66 4.89 38.81
N MET A 353 -23.16 6.08 39.17
CA MET A 353 -22.59 6.94 40.22
C MET A 353 -22.93 6.49 41.64
N GLN A 354 -23.99 5.68 41.82
CA GLN A 354 -24.43 5.17 43.12
C GLN A 354 -24.83 3.70 42.99
N LYS A 355 -24.53 2.89 44.03
CA LYS A 355 -25.05 1.53 44.20
C LYS A 355 -26.50 1.57 44.70
N SER A 356 -27.37 2.32 44.03
CA SER A 356 -28.81 2.24 44.28
C SER A 356 -29.44 1.32 43.23
N ASP A 357 -30.45 0.58 43.69
CA ASP A 357 -31.09 -0.63 43.13
C ASP A 357 -31.80 -0.45 41.77
N ASP A 358 -31.47 0.58 41.00
CA ASP A 358 -32.14 0.88 39.74
C ASP A 358 -31.34 0.30 38.55
N LYS A 359 -32.07 -0.29 37.60
CA LYS A 359 -31.56 -1.21 36.57
C LYS A 359 -30.65 -0.50 35.56
N ASP A 360 -29.40 -0.23 35.92
CA ASP A 360 -28.47 0.46 35.04
C ASP A 360 -27.71 -0.52 34.12
N TYR A 361 -28.23 -0.71 32.91
CA TYR A 361 -27.65 -1.60 31.90
C TYR A 361 -26.33 -1.08 31.30
N GLY A 362 -25.81 0.08 31.73
CA GLY A 362 -24.55 0.64 31.24
C GLY A 362 -23.34 -0.26 31.48
N LEU A 363 -23.33 -1.01 32.59
CA LEU A 363 -22.25 -1.96 32.90
C LEU A 363 -22.19 -3.12 31.91
N GLU A 364 -23.35 -3.63 31.47
CA GLU A 364 -23.44 -4.69 30.46
C GLU A 364 -22.78 -4.25 29.14
N ALA A 365 -23.01 -3.01 28.71
CA ALA A 365 -22.38 -2.45 27.52
C ALA A 365 -20.84 -2.35 27.68
N LEU A 366 -20.37 -1.91 28.85
CA LEU A 366 -18.93 -1.79 29.12
C LEU A 366 -18.24 -3.16 29.12
N GLU A 367 -18.85 -4.17 29.74
CA GLU A 367 -18.34 -5.55 29.77
C GLU A 367 -18.23 -6.14 28.37
N GLU A 368 -19.25 -5.92 27.53
CA GLU A 368 -19.23 -6.38 26.14
C GLU A 368 -18.08 -5.74 25.35
N ILE A 369 -17.85 -4.43 25.49
CA ILE A 369 -16.72 -3.74 24.87
C ILE A 369 -15.39 -4.32 25.36
N MET A 370 -15.27 -4.55 26.68
CA MET A 370 -14.06 -5.10 27.29
C MET A 370 -13.75 -6.53 26.81
N SER A 371 -14.77 -7.33 26.48
CA SER A 371 -14.59 -8.68 25.95
C SER A 371 -13.90 -8.70 24.58
N VAL A 372 -14.14 -7.69 23.75
CA VAL A 372 -13.60 -7.60 22.38
C VAL A 372 -12.20 -6.98 22.34
N MET A 373 -11.81 -6.22 23.37
CA MET A 373 -10.48 -5.62 23.48
C MET A 373 -9.34 -6.66 23.42
N ASP A 374 -9.56 -7.87 23.94
CA ASP A 374 -8.53 -8.92 23.93
C ASP A 374 -8.36 -9.59 22.54
N SER A 375 -9.36 -9.48 21.67
CA SER A 375 -9.36 -10.09 20.33
C SER A 375 -8.44 -9.36 19.33
N GLY A 376 -8.16 -8.08 19.57
CA GLY A 376 -7.34 -7.24 18.70
C GLY A 376 -7.99 -6.82 17.37
N SER A 377 -9.29 -7.07 17.19
CA SER A 377 -10.06 -6.70 15.99
C SER A 377 -10.38 -5.20 15.89
N ILE A 378 -10.34 -4.48 17.02
CA ILE A 378 -10.65 -3.06 17.13
C ILE A 378 -9.70 -2.34 18.08
N VAL A 379 -9.56 -1.03 17.88
CA VAL A 379 -8.99 -0.12 18.90
C VAL A 379 -10.13 0.63 19.57
N VAL A 380 -10.07 0.76 20.89
CA VAL A 380 -11.12 1.44 21.68
C VAL A 380 -10.51 2.69 22.31
N ILE A 381 -11.19 3.82 22.13
CA ILE A 381 -10.86 5.11 22.74
C ILE A 381 -12.01 5.49 23.68
N PHE A 382 -11.73 5.58 24.97
CA PHE A 382 -12.69 6.07 25.96
C PHE A 382 -12.47 7.55 26.19
N ALA A 383 -13.44 8.40 25.85
CA ALA A 383 -13.34 9.84 26.03
C ALA A 383 -14.23 10.34 27.17
N GLY A 384 -13.81 11.42 27.81
CA GLY A 384 -14.62 12.13 28.78
C GLY A 384 -13.85 13.17 29.59
N TYR A 385 -14.56 13.78 30.54
CA TYR A 385 -13.98 14.72 31.49
C TYR A 385 -12.94 14.04 32.39
N SER A 386 -11.87 14.76 32.71
CA SER A 386 -10.75 14.23 33.50
C SER A 386 -11.19 13.67 34.86
N GLU A 387 -12.05 14.39 35.59
CA GLU A 387 -12.40 14.02 36.97
C GLU A 387 -13.37 12.82 37.04
N PRO A 388 -14.48 12.76 36.29
CA PRO A 388 -15.31 11.57 36.19
C PRO A 388 -14.56 10.33 35.70
N MET A 389 -13.66 10.48 34.72
CA MET A 389 -12.91 9.35 34.18
C MET A 389 -11.88 8.79 35.16
N LYS A 390 -11.25 9.62 36.03
CA LYS A 390 -10.40 9.10 37.11
C LYS A 390 -11.16 8.14 38.02
N ARG A 391 -12.45 8.41 38.29
CA ARG A 391 -13.31 7.51 39.09
C ARG A 391 -13.61 6.19 38.35
N VAL A 392 -13.82 6.25 37.04
CA VAL A 392 -13.99 5.05 36.21
C VAL A 392 -12.75 4.16 36.30
N ILE A 393 -11.58 4.77 36.16
CA ILE A 393 -10.27 4.10 36.22
C ILE A 393 -10.07 3.44 37.59
N SER A 394 -10.43 4.12 38.69
CA SER A 394 -10.28 3.56 40.05
C SER A 394 -11.30 2.48 40.40
N SER A 395 -12.48 2.50 39.77
CA SER A 395 -13.60 1.61 40.12
C SER A 395 -13.58 0.28 39.35
N ASN A 396 -12.90 0.22 38.20
CA ASN A 396 -12.85 -0.97 37.36
C ASN A 396 -11.39 -1.38 37.08
N GLU A 397 -10.90 -2.40 37.79
CA GLU A 397 -9.55 -2.93 37.59
C GLU A 397 -9.32 -3.48 36.17
N GLY A 398 -10.37 -4.03 35.55
CA GLY A 398 -10.31 -4.57 34.19
C GLY A 398 -10.07 -3.50 33.14
N PHE A 399 -10.54 -2.27 33.38
CA PHE A 399 -10.30 -1.10 32.54
C PHE A 399 -8.81 -0.72 32.55
N CYS A 400 -8.22 -0.57 33.74
CA CYS A 400 -6.80 -0.20 33.90
C CYS A 400 -5.83 -1.21 33.26
N ARG A 401 -6.17 -2.50 33.27
CA ARG A 401 -5.31 -3.54 32.69
C ARG A 401 -5.26 -3.49 31.16
N ARG A 402 -6.34 -3.06 30.51
CA ARG A 402 -6.46 -3.04 29.04
C ARG A 402 -6.16 -1.67 28.43
N VAL A 403 -6.55 -0.60 29.12
CA VAL A 403 -6.28 0.79 28.73
C VAL A 403 -4.92 1.20 29.27
N THR A 404 -3.90 1.11 28.43
CA THR A 404 -2.50 1.34 28.82
C THR A 404 -2.02 2.77 28.54
N LYS A 405 -2.85 3.59 27.88
CA LYS A 405 -2.51 4.94 27.44
C LYS A 405 -3.57 5.93 27.88
N PHE A 406 -3.12 6.96 28.58
CA PHE A 406 -3.95 8.07 29.04
C PHE A 406 -3.42 9.35 28.42
N PHE A 407 -4.29 10.05 27.69
CA PHE A 407 -3.97 11.31 27.04
C PHE A 407 -4.78 12.42 27.70
N HIS A 408 -4.07 13.42 28.21
CA HIS A 408 -4.67 14.62 28.76
C HIS A 408 -4.76 15.69 27.68
N PHE A 409 -5.96 16.26 27.55
CA PHE A 409 -6.29 17.33 26.64
C PHE A 409 -6.50 18.58 27.47
N ASP A 410 -5.46 19.42 27.46
CA ASP A 410 -5.47 20.70 28.16
C ASP A 410 -6.37 21.70 27.44
N ASP A 411 -6.84 22.70 28.20
CA ASP A 411 -7.64 23.79 27.66
C ASP A 411 -6.79 24.68 26.74
N PHE A 412 -7.41 25.26 25.73
CA PHE A 412 -6.74 26.12 24.76
C PHE A 412 -6.51 27.53 25.31
N SER A 413 -5.34 28.08 25.01
CA SER A 413 -5.06 29.50 25.26
C SER A 413 -5.78 30.39 24.23
N SER A 414 -5.95 31.68 24.51
CA SER A 414 -6.57 32.62 23.55
C SER A 414 -5.84 32.69 22.20
N PRO A 415 -4.49 32.64 22.14
CA PRO A 415 -3.77 32.45 20.87
C PRO A 415 -4.11 31.13 20.16
N ASP A 416 -4.27 30.02 20.90
CA ASP A 416 -4.65 28.74 20.31
C ASP A 416 -6.06 28.80 19.71
N LEU A 417 -7.02 29.44 20.41
CA LEU A 417 -8.39 29.62 19.93
C LEU A 417 -8.45 30.49 18.67
N ALA A 418 -7.67 31.58 18.62
CA ALA A 418 -7.54 32.41 17.43
C ALA A 418 -6.99 31.59 16.23
N ARG A 419 -5.96 30.78 16.47
CA ARG A 419 -5.41 29.90 15.44
C ARG A 419 -6.42 28.85 14.96
N ILE A 420 -7.21 28.27 15.86
CA ILE A 420 -8.31 27.35 15.51
C ILE A 420 -9.34 28.05 14.63
N LEU A 421 -9.69 29.30 14.93
CA LEU A 421 -10.61 30.12 14.13
C LEU A 421 -10.10 30.28 12.69
N HIS A 422 -8.83 30.64 12.52
CA HIS A 422 -8.21 30.72 11.18
C HIS A 422 -8.19 29.38 10.45
N ILE A 423 -7.86 28.29 11.12
CA ILE A 423 -7.85 26.94 10.52
C ILE A 423 -9.26 26.57 10.03
N LYS A 424 -10.31 26.86 10.80
CA LYS A 424 -11.70 26.58 10.41
C LYS A 424 -12.15 27.42 9.23
N MET A 425 -11.76 28.69 9.18
CA MET A 425 -12.07 29.57 8.03
C MET A 425 -11.32 29.18 6.76
N ASN A 426 -10.11 28.61 6.88
CA ASN A 426 -9.36 28.13 5.72
C ASN A 426 -9.79 26.74 5.23
N ASN A 427 -10.31 25.89 6.11
CA ASN A 427 -10.72 24.51 5.82
C ASN A 427 -12.23 24.33 5.88
N GLN A 428 -12.98 25.15 5.15
CA GLN A 428 -14.44 25.07 5.08
C GLN A 428 -14.88 23.88 4.22
N GLY A 429 -15.78 23.04 4.75
CA GLY A 429 -16.49 22.05 3.95
C GLY A 429 -17.66 22.68 3.20
N GLU A 430 -18.06 22.11 2.06
CA GLU A 430 -19.21 22.57 1.26
C GLU A 430 -20.53 22.57 2.05
N ASP A 431 -20.67 21.67 3.02
CA ASP A 431 -21.84 21.58 3.91
C ASP A 431 -21.83 22.64 5.05
N SER A 432 -20.75 23.41 5.18
CA SER A 432 -20.61 24.40 6.26
C SER A 432 -21.39 25.67 5.95
N MET A 433 -22.06 26.22 6.97
CA MET A 433 -22.67 27.56 6.89
C MET A 433 -21.67 28.65 6.55
N LEU A 434 -20.37 28.44 6.81
CA LEU A 434 -19.34 29.43 6.53
C LEU A 434 -18.68 29.23 5.17
N TYR A 435 -19.13 28.27 4.36
CA TYR A 435 -18.53 27.99 3.06
C TYR A 435 -18.58 29.22 2.14
N GLY A 436 -17.40 29.64 1.66
CA GLY A 436 -17.24 30.78 0.77
C GLY A 436 -16.95 32.11 1.48
N PHE A 437 -17.08 32.17 2.80
CA PHE A 437 -16.75 33.37 3.58
C PHE A 437 -15.24 33.45 3.89
N LYS A 438 -14.70 34.66 3.99
CA LYS A 438 -13.30 34.94 4.31
C LYS A 438 -13.19 35.92 5.46
N LEU A 439 -12.06 35.87 6.17
CA LEU A 439 -11.72 36.87 7.16
C LEU A 439 -11.04 38.06 6.48
N HIS A 440 -11.36 39.26 6.94
CA HIS A 440 -10.67 40.48 6.52
C HIS A 440 -9.21 40.48 6.97
N GLU A 441 -8.34 41.21 6.27
CA GLU A 441 -6.89 41.31 6.59
C GLU A 441 -6.63 41.88 8.00
N SER A 442 -7.58 42.63 8.57
CA SER A 442 -7.52 43.15 9.94
C SER A 442 -7.67 42.07 11.01
N CYS A 443 -8.20 40.90 10.67
CA CYS A 443 -8.37 39.78 11.59
C CYS A 443 -7.08 38.96 11.64
N SER A 444 -5.99 39.51 12.17
CA SER A 444 -4.76 38.74 12.41
C SER A 444 -4.93 37.78 13.60
N GLU A 445 -4.09 36.74 13.69
CA GLU A 445 -4.12 35.80 14.82
C GLU A 445 -3.98 36.53 16.17
N GLU A 446 -3.15 37.58 16.22
CA GLU A 446 -2.96 38.39 17.43
C GLU A 446 -4.20 39.23 17.77
N ALA A 447 -4.81 39.88 16.77
CA ALA A 447 -5.99 40.72 16.98
C ALA A 447 -7.20 39.89 17.45
N VAL A 448 -7.39 38.71 16.87
CA VAL A 448 -8.44 37.77 17.29
C VAL A 448 -8.16 37.23 18.69
N ALA A 449 -6.90 36.92 19.02
CA ALA A 449 -6.54 36.44 20.35
C ALA A 449 -6.81 37.49 21.44
N GLU A 450 -6.46 38.75 21.21
CA GLU A 450 -6.73 39.87 22.13
C GLU A 450 -8.24 40.10 22.31
N LEU A 451 -8.99 40.00 21.22
CA LEU A 451 -10.46 40.10 21.21
C LEU A 451 -11.13 38.96 22.00
N ILE A 452 -10.66 37.72 21.85
CA ILE A 452 -11.12 36.58 22.67
C ILE A 452 -10.77 36.79 24.15
N GLU A 453 -9.56 37.25 24.46
CA GLU A 453 -9.12 37.49 25.83
C GLU A 453 -9.98 38.54 26.53
N ARG A 454 -10.31 39.65 25.84
CA ARG A 454 -11.15 40.75 26.33
C ARG A 454 -12.63 40.40 26.40
N GLY A 455 -13.15 39.70 25.39
CA GLY A 455 -14.58 39.43 25.22
C GLY A 455 -15.12 38.22 25.98
N THR A 456 -14.25 37.38 26.58
CA THR A 456 -14.66 36.18 27.31
C THR A 456 -14.05 36.11 28.70
N SER A 457 -14.71 35.39 29.62
CA SER A 457 -14.13 35.04 30.92
C SER A 457 -13.26 33.78 30.82
N GLU A 458 -12.28 33.63 31.72
CA GLU A 458 -11.43 32.43 31.79
C GLU A 458 -12.26 31.16 32.00
N LYS A 459 -13.34 31.23 32.78
CA LYS A 459 -14.26 30.10 33.00
C LYS A 459 -14.93 29.67 31.69
N GLN A 460 -15.46 30.62 30.91
CA GLN A 460 -16.08 30.32 29.61
C GLN A 460 -15.07 29.69 28.65
N ARG A 461 -13.83 30.24 28.60
CA ARG A 461 -12.74 29.68 27.76
C ARG A 461 -12.46 28.21 28.07
N ARG A 462 -12.40 27.84 29.35
CA ARG A 462 -12.16 26.45 29.78
C ARG A 462 -13.35 25.52 29.55
N GLU A 463 -14.58 26.00 29.69
CA GLU A 463 -15.78 25.18 29.54
C GLU A 463 -16.10 24.89 28.07
N MET A 464 -15.92 25.89 27.20
CA MET A 464 -16.31 25.80 25.79
C MET A 464 -15.14 25.53 24.83
N ASN A 465 -13.89 25.92 25.17
CA ASN A 465 -12.69 25.75 24.33
C ASN A 465 -12.96 26.06 22.84
N GLY A 466 -12.67 25.13 21.92
CA GLY A 466 -12.89 25.32 20.48
C GLY A 466 -14.37 25.47 20.08
N GLY A 467 -15.32 25.19 20.98
CA GLY A 467 -16.74 25.49 20.78
C GLY A 467 -17.07 26.98 20.86
N ILE A 468 -16.23 27.79 21.54
CA ILE A 468 -16.33 29.26 21.47
C ILE A 468 -16.17 29.71 20.02
N VAL A 469 -15.16 29.17 19.34
CA VAL A 469 -14.87 29.54 17.95
C VAL A 469 -16.05 29.25 17.02
N ASP A 470 -16.71 28.11 17.18
CA ASP A 470 -17.92 27.79 16.40
C ASP A 470 -19.03 28.82 16.64
N THR A 471 -19.28 29.14 17.91
CA THR A 471 -20.34 30.07 18.28
C THR A 471 -20.04 31.49 17.78
N VAL A 472 -18.79 31.94 17.93
CA VAL A 472 -18.34 33.26 17.47
C VAL A 472 -18.46 33.41 15.96
N LEU A 473 -18.05 32.40 15.19
CA LEU A 473 -18.12 32.47 13.73
C LEU A 473 -19.56 32.50 13.22
N VAL A 474 -20.46 31.73 13.84
CA VAL A 474 -21.90 31.77 13.51
C VAL A 474 -22.47 33.15 13.82
N ASN A 475 -22.22 33.67 15.02
CA ASN A 475 -22.73 35.00 15.40
C ASN A 475 -22.13 36.10 14.52
N ALA A 476 -20.84 36.03 14.20
CA ALA A 476 -20.18 37.02 13.34
C ALA A 476 -20.77 37.05 11.94
N ARG A 477 -21.21 35.91 11.41
CA ARG A 477 -21.96 35.86 10.15
C ARG A 477 -23.30 36.60 10.26
N GLU A 478 -24.04 36.42 11.35
CA GLU A 478 -25.29 37.16 11.57
C GLU A 478 -25.06 38.68 11.62
N TYR A 479 -23.94 39.14 12.20
CA TYR A 479 -23.58 40.56 12.20
C TYR A 479 -23.10 41.08 10.85
N LEU A 480 -22.41 40.25 10.06
CA LEU A 480 -22.13 40.56 8.66
C LEU A 480 -23.44 40.80 7.91
N ASP A 481 -24.42 39.91 8.07
CA ASP A 481 -25.74 40.04 7.44
C ASP A 481 -26.49 41.31 7.92
N LEU A 482 -26.35 41.70 9.18
CA LEU A 482 -26.94 42.95 9.72
C LEU A 482 -26.25 44.23 9.21
N ARG A 483 -24.95 44.16 8.93
CA ARG A 483 -24.14 45.29 8.46
C ARG A 483 -24.34 45.57 6.97
N LEU A 484 -24.72 44.55 6.19
CA LEU A 484 -24.90 44.65 4.75
C LEU A 484 -26.27 45.22 4.40
N ASP A 485 -26.29 46.14 3.43
CA ASP A 485 -27.53 46.62 2.82
C ASP A 485 -27.99 45.64 1.73
N PHE A 486 -29.31 45.55 1.50
CA PHE A 486 -29.90 44.69 0.47
C PHE A 486 -29.42 45.02 -0.95
N ASP A 487 -29.02 46.28 -1.17
CA ASP A 487 -28.49 46.76 -2.45
C ASP A 487 -26.98 46.51 -2.63
N CYS A 488 -26.32 45.80 -1.70
CA CYS A 488 -24.89 45.50 -1.80
C CYS A 488 -24.59 44.52 -2.94
N ILE A 489 -23.80 44.98 -3.94
CA ILE A 489 -23.40 44.20 -5.12
C ILE A 489 -21.92 43.77 -5.03
N ASP A 490 -21.18 44.29 -4.05
CA ASP A 490 -19.75 43.98 -3.91
C ASP A 490 -19.55 42.57 -3.34
N MET A 491 -19.14 41.65 -4.21
CA MET A 491 -18.85 40.26 -3.86
C MET A 491 -17.80 40.12 -2.74
N GLN A 492 -16.86 41.06 -2.60
CA GLN A 492 -15.91 41.02 -1.49
C GLN A 492 -16.57 41.37 -0.17
N GLN A 493 -17.43 42.39 -0.13
CA GLN A 493 -18.10 42.80 1.11
C GLN A 493 -19.12 41.75 1.58
N LEU A 494 -19.87 41.14 0.65
CA LEU A 494 -20.85 40.10 0.97
C LEU A 494 -20.24 38.84 1.61
N GLY A 495 -18.98 38.55 1.32
CA GLY A 495 -18.29 37.34 1.78
C GLY A 495 -17.24 37.58 2.86
N THR A 496 -16.99 38.81 3.31
CA THR A 496 -15.85 39.13 4.19
C THR A 496 -16.29 39.54 5.60
N ILE A 497 -15.97 38.67 6.57
CA ILE A 497 -16.18 38.90 8.00
C ILE A 497 -15.06 39.80 8.53
N THR A 498 -15.42 40.89 9.20
CA THR A 498 -14.48 41.85 9.79
C THR A 498 -14.24 41.60 11.28
N LEU A 499 -13.30 42.34 11.87
CA LEU A 499 -13.01 42.26 13.30
C LEU A 499 -14.19 42.76 14.15
N GLU A 500 -14.95 43.75 13.65
CA GLU A 500 -16.15 44.29 14.32
C GLU A 500 -17.26 43.23 14.41
N ASP A 501 -17.47 42.47 13.33
CA ASP A 501 -18.44 41.38 13.31
C ASP A 501 -18.09 40.29 14.35
N LEU A 502 -16.79 39.95 14.46
CA LEU A 502 -16.28 39.01 15.47
C LEU A 502 -16.44 39.55 16.90
N GLU A 503 -16.19 40.84 17.12
CA GLU A 503 -16.37 41.48 18.42
C GLU A 503 -17.83 41.47 18.86
N ALA A 504 -18.73 41.84 17.95
CA ALA A 504 -20.17 41.81 18.19
C ALA A 504 -20.67 40.38 18.48
N GLY A 505 -20.15 39.39 17.75
CA GLY A 505 -20.45 37.98 17.96
C GLY A 505 -19.99 37.44 19.31
N LEU A 506 -18.85 37.91 19.83
CA LEU A 506 -18.37 37.58 21.17
C LEU A 506 -19.21 38.21 22.28
N ASN A 507 -19.69 39.44 22.10
CA ASN A 507 -20.48 40.13 23.12
C ASN A 507 -21.82 39.46 23.42
N LEU A 508 -22.35 38.62 22.52
CA LEU A 508 -23.52 37.79 22.78
C LEU A 508 -23.24 36.61 23.72
N LEU A 509 -21.99 36.20 23.88
CA LEU A 509 -21.61 35.13 24.81
C LEU A 509 -21.49 35.62 26.25
N SER A 510 -21.43 36.93 26.48
CA SER A 510 -21.24 37.53 27.82
C SER A 510 -22.55 37.86 28.55
N HIS A 511 -23.70 37.60 27.92
CA HIS A 511 -25.05 37.66 28.49
C HIS A 511 -25.65 36.26 28.63
#